data_AF-A0AAW6JPS3-F1
#
_entry.id   AF-A0AAW6JPS3-F1
#
_cell.length_a   1.000
_cell.length_b   1.000
_cell.length_c   1.000
_cell.angle_alpha   90.00
_cell.angle_beta   90.00
_cell.angle_gamma   90.00
#
_symmetry.space_group_name_H-M   'P 1'
#
loop_
_entity.id
_entity.type
_entity.pdbx_description
1 polymer ?
#
loop_
_entity_poly.entity_id
_entity_poly.type
_entity_poly.pdbx_seq_one_letter_code
_entity_poly.pdbx_strand_id
1 'polypeptide(L)'
;MAITVEKSLNLQNGPNWSSFEKFRTEGGKALESVKSGTVATLNTKTGQYRILEEQDFQRLLGLARDVDRLRGGLRVISSSVRVVQKHRDVESIDLLIEAIAMLGGLPELPTRSSFEPLMPEDGIDIDEDDEVNLDPNTIKRPLNY
;
A
#
# COMPACT_ATOMS: atom_id res chain seq x y z
N MET A 1 -8.10 -26.58 -9.54
CA MET A 1 -7.55 -25.40 -8.84
C MET A 1 -8.70 -24.75 -8.12
N ALA A 2 -8.71 -24.79 -6.79
CA ALA A 2 -9.70 -24.05 -6.01
C ALA A 2 -9.29 -22.57 -6.05
N ILE A 3 -10.15 -21.71 -6.57
CA ILE A 3 -9.99 -20.27 -6.44
C ILE A 3 -10.31 -19.97 -4.98
N THR A 4 -9.28 -19.86 -4.15
CA THR A 4 -9.43 -19.37 -2.78
C THR A 4 -9.82 -17.90 -2.93
N VAL A 5 -11.11 -17.60 -2.79
CA VAL A 5 -11.57 -16.21 -2.71
C VAL A 5 -10.99 -15.66 -1.42
N GLU A 6 -9.90 -14.90 -1.53
CA GLU A 6 -9.35 -14.17 -0.38
C GLU A 6 -10.47 -13.34 0.23
N LYS A 7 -10.53 -13.37 1.57
CA LYS A 7 -11.52 -12.63 2.36
C LYS A 7 -11.48 -11.17 1.90
N SER A 8 -12.62 -10.66 1.43
CA SER A 8 -12.73 -9.29 0.96
C SER A 8 -12.17 -8.32 2.01
N LEU A 9 -11.33 -7.38 1.56
CA LEU A 9 -10.74 -6.38 2.43
C LEU A 9 -11.84 -5.47 2.95
N ASN A 10 -12.36 -5.81 4.13
CA ASN A 10 -13.51 -5.14 4.73
C ASN A 10 -13.04 -3.95 5.57
N LEU A 11 -12.56 -2.92 4.89
CA LEU A 11 -12.15 -1.67 5.53
C LEU A 11 -13.38 -0.84 5.92
N GLN A 12 -13.39 -0.39 7.16
CA GLN A 12 -14.44 0.43 7.76
C GLN A 12 -13.86 1.79 8.14
N ASN A 13 -14.72 2.81 8.13
CA ASN A 13 -14.32 4.14 8.58
C ASN A 13 -14.03 4.11 10.08
N GLY A 14 -12.84 4.55 10.43
CA GLY A 14 -12.38 4.69 11.81
C GLY A 14 -12.60 6.10 12.38
N PRO A 15 -11.92 6.38 13.49
CA PRO A 15 -11.88 7.71 14.08
C PRO A 15 -11.44 8.78 13.07
N ASN A 16 -11.93 10.00 13.29
CA ASN A 16 -11.58 11.14 12.47
C ASN A 16 -11.17 12.32 13.36
N TRP A 17 -9.89 12.67 13.32
CA TRP A 17 -9.34 13.80 14.02
C TRP A 17 -9.31 15.01 13.10
N SER A 18 -10.04 16.06 13.48
CA SER A 18 -10.14 17.30 12.70
C SER A 18 -8.87 18.16 12.73
N SER A 19 -7.92 17.86 13.63
CA SER A 19 -6.61 18.51 13.70
C SER A 19 -5.58 17.59 14.35
N PHE A 20 -4.29 17.89 14.14
CA PHE A 20 -3.18 17.21 14.81
C PHE A 20 -3.24 17.34 16.32
N GLU A 21 -3.64 18.50 16.84
CA GLU A 21 -3.74 18.75 18.28
C GLU A 21 -4.78 17.86 18.96
N LYS A 22 -5.90 17.55 18.28
CA LYS A 22 -6.89 16.59 18.81
C LYS A 22 -6.31 15.19 18.90
N PHE A 23 -5.66 14.73 17.82
CA PHE A 23 -4.98 13.43 17.81
C PHE A 23 -3.92 13.34 18.91
N ARG A 24 -3.10 14.38 19.07
CA ARG A 24 -2.06 14.46 20.10
C ARG A 24 -2.62 14.40 21.52
N THR A 25 -3.74 15.08 21.78
CA THR A 25 -4.36 15.13 23.11
C THR A 25 -4.83 13.75 23.57
N GLU A 26 -5.23 12.88 22.64
CA GLU A 26 -5.62 11.50 22.91
C GLU A 26 -4.42 10.55 23.08
N GLY A 27 -3.23 10.93 22.59
CA GLY A 27 -1.98 10.20 22.77
C GLY A 27 -2.02 8.78 22.18
N GLY A 28 -1.28 7.84 22.79
CA GLY A 28 -1.25 6.44 22.35
C GLY A 28 -2.62 5.77 22.31
N LYS A 29 -3.58 6.22 23.14
CA LYS A 29 -4.96 5.71 23.16
C LYS A 29 -5.74 6.02 21.88
N ALA A 30 -5.34 7.06 21.14
CA ALA A 30 -5.92 7.37 19.84
C ALA A 30 -5.78 6.18 18.87
N LEU A 31 -4.65 5.48 18.93
CA LEU A 31 -4.32 4.37 18.05
C LEU A 31 -4.96 3.03 18.47
N GLU A 32 -5.37 2.86 19.74
CA GLU A 32 -6.05 1.64 20.22
C GLU A 32 -7.36 1.36 19.47
N SER A 33 -7.99 2.42 18.95
CA SER A 33 -9.22 2.36 18.17
C SER A 33 -8.99 2.04 16.69
N VAL A 34 -7.74 2.09 16.22
CA VAL A 34 -7.33 1.79 14.84
C VAL A 34 -6.88 0.33 14.77
N LYS A 35 -7.85 -0.58 14.74
CA LYS A 35 -7.61 -2.03 14.65
C LYS A 35 -7.68 -2.53 13.22
N SER A 36 -7.23 -3.76 12.96
CA SER A 36 -7.37 -4.39 11.64
C SER A 36 -8.80 -4.25 11.09
N GLY A 37 -8.92 -3.84 9.83
CA GLY A 37 -10.16 -3.51 9.16
C GLY A 37 -10.61 -2.06 9.35
N THR A 38 -9.83 -1.20 10.02
CA THR A 38 -10.23 0.18 10.32
C THR A 38 -9.29 1.19 9.66
N VAL A 39 -9.86 2.22 9.02
CA VAL A 39 -9.10 3.33 8.43
C VAL A 39 -9.47 4.62 9.13
N ALA A 40 -8.56 5.10 9.96
CA ALA A 40 -8.72 6.37 10.64
C ALA A 40 -8.22 7.55 9.78
N THR A 41 -8.67 8.74 10.11
CA THR A 41 -8.39 9.97 9.36
C THR A 41 -7.80 11.03 10.26
N LEU A 42 -6.63 11.54 9.88
CA LEU A 42 -6.01 12.70 10.50
C LEU A 42 -6.02 13.87 9.52
N ASN A 43 -6.76 14.93 9.86
CA ASN A 43 -6.74 16.18 9.11
C ASN A 43 -5.67 17.11 9.69
N THR A 44 -4.91 17.75 8.80
CA THR A 44 -3.88 18.73 9.15
C THR A 44 -4.03 19.95 8.23
N LYS A 45 -3.28 21.02 8.51
CA LYS A 45 -3.22 22.19 7.62
C LYS A 45 -2.61 21.86 6.25
N THR A 46 -1.79 20.82 6.17
CA THR A 46 -1.06 20.42 4.94
C THR A 46 -1.79 19.34 4.13
N GLY A 47 -2.81 18.69 4.70
CA GLY A 47 -3.58 17.66 4.01
C GLY A 47 -4.27 16.66 4.94
N GLN A 48 -4.71 15.56 4.35
CA GLN A 48 -5.34 14.44 5.06
C GLN A 48 -4.43 13.22 5.04
N TYR A 49 -4.28 12.59 6.19
CA TYR A 49 -3.52 11.35 6.37
C TYR A 49 -4.48 10.23 6.76
N ARG A 50 -4.21 9.01 6.28
CA ARG A 50 -4.91 7.80 6.67
C ARG A 50 -4.02 6.98 7.58
N ILE A 51 -4.59 6.49 8.67
CA ILE A 51 -3.90 5.64 9.65
C ILE A 51 -4.62 4.31 9.66
N LEU A 52 -3.86 3.22 9.53
CA LEU A 52 -4.33 1.84 9.49
C LEU A 52 -3.25 0.92 10.05
N GLU A 53 -3.62 -0.31 10.43
CA GLU A 53 -2.63 -1.30 10.84
C GLU A 53 -1.74 -1.72 9.66
N GLU A 54 -0.48 -2.05 9.98
CA GLU A 54 0.53 -2.51 9.01
C GLU A 54 0.02 -3.67 8.14
N GLN A 55 -0.71 -4.61 8.76
CA GLN A 55 -1.27 -5.76 8.03
C GLN A 55 -2.23 -5.32 6.91
N ASP A 56 -3.09 -4.33 7.17
CA ASP A 56 -4.04 -3.85 6.16
C ASP A 56 -3.34 -3.01 5.09
N PHE A 57 -2.32 -2.24 5.48
CA PHE A 57 -1.49 -1.49 4.54
C PHE A 57 -0.81 -2.41 3.55
N GLN A 58 -0.19 -3.49 4.04
CA GLN A 58 0.50 -4.44 3.20
C GLN A 58 -0.45 -5.21 2.28
N ARG A 59 -1.65 -5.56 2.75
CA ARG A 59 -2.70 -6.14 1.89
C ARG A 59 -3.11 -5.17 0.78
N LEU A 60 -3.36 -3.90 1.10
CA LEU A 60 -3.68 -2.88 0.10
C LEU A 60 -2.55 -2.70 -0.92
N LEU A 61 -1.29 -2.66 -0.45
CA LEU A 61 -0.12 -2.53 -1.30
C LEU A 61 0.05 -3.74 -2.23
N GLY A 62 -0.19 -4.95 -1.71
CA GLY A 62 -0.21 -6.19 -2.51
C GLY A 62 -1.25 -6.13 -3.62
N LEU A 63 -2.51 -5.82 -3.26
CA LEU A 63 -3.61 -5.67 -4.22
C LEU A 63 -3.32 -4.61 -5.29
N ALA A 64 -2.79 -3.45 -4.91
CA ALA A 64 -2.45 -2.39 -5.86
C ALA A 64 -1.40 -2.85 -6.88
N ARG A 65 -0.36 -3.56 -6.42
CA ARG A 65 0.68 -4.11 -7.29
C ARG A 65 0.15 -5.22 -8.19
N ASP A 66 -0.76 -6.06 -7.69
CA ASP A 66 -1.41 -7.08 -8.53
C ASP A 66 -2.27 -6.45 -9.63
N VAL A 67 -3.02 -5.38 -9.32
CA VAL A 67 -3.78 -4.62 -10.32
C VAL A 67 -2.85 -4.01 -11.37
N ASP A 68 -1.75 -3.38 -10.98
CA ASP A 68 -0.80 -2.78 -11.94
C ASP A 68 -0.16 -3.85 -12.85
N ARG A 69 0.12 -5.02 -12.29
CA ARG A 69 0.65 -6.15 -13.04
C ARG A 69 -0.37 -6.73 -14.03
N LEU A 70 -1.62 -6.91 -13.62
CA LEU A 70 -2.71 -7.31 -14.51
C LEU A 70 -2.91 -6.29 -15.64
N ARG A 71 -2.88 -4.99 -15.35
CA ARG A 71 -2.94 -3.93 -16.36
C ARG A 71 -1.76 -4.02 -17.34
N GLY A 72 -0.56 -4.31 -16.84
CA GLY A 72 0.62 -4.57 -17.66
C GLY A 72 0.42 -5.76 -18.61
N GLY A 73 0.02 -6.92 -18.08
CA GLY A 73 -0.22 -8.12 -18.88
C GLY A 73 -1.31 -7.94 -19.94
N LEU A 74 -2.42 -7.28 -19.60
CA LEU A 74 -3.50 -6.97 -20.54
C LEU A 74 -3.05 -6.05 -21.69
N ARG A 75 -2.12 -5.11 -21.43
CA ARG A 75 -1.53 -4.26 -22.48
C ARG A 75 -0.66 -5.08 -23.44
N VAL A 76 0.10 -6.05 -22.93
CA VAL A 76 0.91 -6.95 -23.75
C VAL A 76 0.00 -7.78 -24.66
N ILE A 77 -1.04 -8.42 -24.10
CA ILE A 77 -2.03 -9.17 -24.87
C ILE A 77 -2.67 -8.29 -25.95
N SER A 78 -3.11 -7.08 -25.58
CA SER A 78 -3.72 -6.15 -26.54
C SER A 78 -2.77 -5.80 -27.69
N SER A 79 -1.47 -5.71 -27.41
CA SER A 79 -0.45 -5.44 -28.42
C SER A 79 -0.23 -6.66 -29.32
N SER A 80 -0.13 -7.86 -28.76
CA SER A 80 0.00 -9.11 -29.51
C SER A 80 -1.22 -9.36 -30.41
N VAL A 81 -2.44 -9.08 -29.94
CA VAL A 81 -3.66 -9.18 -30.76
C VAL A 81 -3.58 -8.25 -31.98
N ARG A 82 -3.09 -7.02 -31.83
CA ARG A 82 -2.92 -6.09 -32.97
C ARG A 82 -1.88 -6.60 -33.96
N VAL A 83 -0.81 -7.24 -33.48
CA VAL A 83 0.19 -7.87 -34.35
C VAL A 83 -0.45 -8.98 -35.17
N VAL A 84 -1.20 -9.91 -34.54
CA VAL A 84 -1.92 -10.98 -35.24
C VAL A 84 -2.95 -10.44 -36.25
N GLN A 85 -3.64 -9.35 -35.91
CA GLN A 85 -4.58 -8.71 -36.83
C GLN A 85 -3.90 -8.18 -38.09
N LYS A 86 -2.67 -7.67 -37.97
CA LYS A 86 -1.88 -7.12 -39.07
C LYS A 86 -1.09 -8.19 -39.83
N HIS A 87 -0.66 -9.23 -39.12
CA HIS A 87 0.25 -10.28 -39.57
C HIS A 87 -0.31 -11.63 -39.09
N ARG A 88 -0.93 -12.39 -40.00
CA ARG A 88 -1.59 -13.68 -39.68
C ARG A 88 -0.67 -14.88 -39.92
N ASP A 89 0.60 -14.73 -39.59
CA ASP A 89 1.60 -15.80 -39.60
C ASP A 89 1.64 -16.55 -38.26
N VAL A 90 2.33 -17.69 -38.28
CA VAL A 90 2.43 -18.60 -37.14
C VAL A 90 3.17 -17.92 -35.98
N GLU A 91 4.23 -17.17 -36.28
CA GLU A 91 5.04 -16.46 -35.31
C GLU A 91 4.23 -15.40 -34.53
N SER A 92 3.36 -14.67 -35.22
CA SER A 92 2.46 -13.70 -34.61
C SER A 92 1.43 -14.36 -33.69
N ILE A 93 0.92 -15.53 -34.07
CA ILE A 93 0.00 -16.32 -33.25
C ILE A 93 0.72 -16.88 -32.02
N ASP A 94 1.94 -17.38 -32.18
CA ASP A 94 2.76 -17.90 -31.08
C ASP A 94 3.07 -16.80 -30.05
N LEU A 95 3.36 -15.57 -30.50
CA LEU A 95 3.52 -14.41 -29.61
C LEU A 95 2.26 -14.12 -28.77
N LEU A 96 1.07 -14.30 -29.35
CA LEU A 96 -0.18 -14.13 -28.60
C LEU A 96 -0.37 -15.26 -27.58
N ILE A 97 -0.06 -16.50 -27.95
CA ILE A 97 -0.12 -17.66 -27.04
C ILE A 97 0.82 -17.45 -25.85
N GLU A 98 2.07 -17.03 -26.11
CA GLU A 98 3.05 -16.74 -25.08
C GLU A 98 2.58 -15.60 -24.16
N ALA A 99 2.05 -14.51 -24.72
CA ALA A 99 1.51 -13.39 -23.93
C ALA A 99 0.36 -13.82 -23.00
N ILE A 100 -0.50 -14.74 -23.44
CA ILE A 100 -1.57 -15.31 -22.62
C ILE A 100 -1.01 -16.24 -21.55
N ALA A 101 -0.06 -17.10 -21.91
CA ALA A 101 0.61 -18.00 -20.98
C ALA A 101 1.33 -17.22 -19.86
N MET A 102 2.02 -16.13 -20.22
CA MET A 102 2.65 -15.22 -19.26
C MET A 102 1.63 -14.64 -18.29
N LEU A 103 0.45 -14.20 -18.76
CA LEU A 103 -0.60 -13.66 -17.88
C LEU A 103 -1.15 -14.74 -16.92
N GLY A 104 -1.38 -15.96 -17.42
CA GLY A 104 -1.87 -17.07 -16.60
C GLY A 104 -0.84 -17.63 -15.60
N GLY A 105 0.46 -17.45 -15.89
CA GLY A 105 1.56 -17.85 -15.03
C GLY A 105 2.06 -16.77 -14.07
N LEU A 106 1.43 -15.59 -14.05
CA LEU A 106 1.79 -14.50 -13.14
C LEU A 106 1.63 -14.96 -11.67
N PRO A 107 2.72 -15.11 -10.90
CA PRO A 107 2.62 -15.62 -9.52
C PRO A 107 1.90 -14.59 -8.66
N GLU A 108 0.77 -14.90 -8.01
CA GLU A 108 0.17 -14.00 -7.00
C GLU A 108 1.28 -13.42 -6.13
N LEU A 109 1.29 -12.08 -5.96
CA LEU A 109 2.29 -11.48 -5.07
C LEU A 109 2.14 -12.18 -3.72
N PRO A 110 3.22 -12.67 -3.11
CA PRO A 110 3.10 -13.37 -1.84
C PRO A 110 2.51 -12.39 -0.84
N THR A 111 1.24 -12.60 -0.49
CA THR A 111 0.59 -11.95 0.64
C THR A 111 1.33 -12.48 1.86
N ARG A 112 2.40 -11.78 2.28
CA ARG A 112 3.16 -12.20 3.47
C ARG A 112 2.19 -12.16 4.65
N SER A 113 2.00 -13.31 5.28
CA SER A 113 1.07 -13.47 6.41
C SER A 113 1.54 -12.75 7.67
N SER A 114 2.84 -12.43 7.72
CA SER A 114 3.48 -11.72 8.81
C SER A 114 4.51 -10.76 8.26
N PHE A 115 4.64 -9.63 8.94
CA PHE A 115 5.70 -8.65 8.78
C PHE A 115 6.43 -8.61 10.12
N GLU A 116 7.75 -8.45 10.07
CA GLU A 116 8.50 -8.17 11.29
C GLU A 116 7.96 -6.84 11.83
N PRO A 117 7.47 -6.80 13.09
CA PRO A 117 6.98 -5.57 13.67
C PRO A 117 8.09 -4.51 13.56
N LEU A 118 7.73 -3.32 13.09
CA LEU A 118 8.63 -2.18 13.22
C LEU A 118 8.85 -1.97 14.71
N MET A 119 10.01 -2.38 15.21
CA MET A 119 10.39 -2.02 16.56
C MET A 119 10.67 -0.52 16.58
N PRO A 120 10.24 0.20 17.63
CA PRO A 120 10.78 1.53 17.90
C PRO A 120 12.31 1.47 17.82
N GLU A 121 12.96 2.48 17.24
CA GLU A 121 14.42 2.49 17.24
C GLU A 121 14.94 2.37 18.68
N ASP A 122 15.84 1.41 18.91
CA ASP A 122 16.43 1.20 20.23
C ASP A 122 17.15 2.48 20.67
N GLY A 123 16.74 3.05 21.81
CA GLY A 123 17.35 4.25 22.39
C GLY A 123 16.54 5.54 22.26
N ILE A 124 15.30 5.49 21.77
CA ILE A 124 14.34 6.59 21.99
C ILE A 124 13.80 6.43 23.41
N ASP A 125 14.49 7.01 24.40
CA ASP A 125 13.85 7.33 25.68
C ASP A 125 12.72 8.31 25.34
N ILE A 126 11.47 7.82 25.40
CA ILE A 126 10.30 8.68 25.28
C ILE A 126 10.24 9.46 26.59
N ASP A 127 10.94 10.59 26.65
CA ASP A 127 10.84 11.50 27.78
C ASP A 127 9.41 12.04 27.80
N GLU A 128 8.69 11.89 28.92
CA GLU A 128 7.30 12.36 29.03
C GLU A 128 7.18 13.89 28.85
N ASP A 129 8.33 14.59 29.00
CA ASP A 129 8.51 16.03 28.83
C ASP A 129 9.17 16.42 27.49
N ASP A 130 9.38 15.49 26.54
CA ASP A 130 10.03 15.82 25.26
C ASP A 130 9.13 16.70 24.38
N GLU A 131 9.40 18.02 24.39
CA GLU A 131 8.75 18.98 23.52
C GLU A 131 9.27 18.84 22.09
N VAL A 132 8.41 18.36 21.19
CA VAL A 132 8.71 18.26 19.75
C VAL A 132 9.00 19.66 19.18
N ASN A 133 10.20 19.87 18.64
CA ASN A 133 10.59 21.16 18.07
C ASN A 133 9.87 21.42 16.74
N LEU A 134 8.89 22.34 16.76
CA LEU A 134 8.03 22.66 15.61
C LEU A 134 8.56 23.81 14.74
N ASP A 135 9.68 24.44 15.10
CA ASP A 135 10.27 25.50 14.29
C ASP A 135 11.00 24.88 13.07
N PRO A 136 10.54 25.11 11.83
CA PRO A 136 11.19 24.56 10.64
C PRO A 136 12.66 24.99 10.47
N ASN A 137 13.08 26.07 11.15
CA ASN A 137 14.43 26.63 11.08
C ASN A 137 15.40 25.97 12.06
N THR A 138 14.91 25.25 13.07
CA THR A 138 15.74 24.59 14.08
C THR A 138 16.02 23.13 13.75
N ILE A 139 15.27 22.56 12.80
CA ILE A 139 15.46 21.19 12.31
C ILE A 139 16.74 21.12 11.46
N LYS A 140 17.79 20.47 11.98
CA LYS A 140 19.00 20.16 11.21
C LYS A 140 18.64 19.22 10.07
N ARG A 141 18.61 19.75 8.85
CA ARG A 141 18.42 18.94 7.64
C ARG A 141 19.77 18.31 7.25
N PRO A 142 19.80 17.03 6.84
CA PRO A 142 20.98 16.45 6.26
C PRO A 142 21.38 17.28 5.03
N LEU A 143 22.67 17.58 4.93
CA LEU A 143 23.30 18.53 4.02
C LEU A 143 22.72 18.42 2.59
N ASN A 144 22.14 19.53 2.11
CA ASN A 144 21.80 19.69 0.70
C ASN A 144 23.11 19.70 -0.12
N TYR A 145 23.30 18.71 -0.98
CA TYR A 145 24.20 18.83 -2.13
C TYR A 145 23.52 19.62 -3.25
#